data_AF-A0A936KN01-F1
#
_entry.id   AF-A0A936KN01-F1
#
_cell.length_a   1.000
_cell.length_b   1.000
_cell.length_c   1.000
_cell.angle_alpha   90.00
_cell.angle_beta   90.00
_cell.angle_gamma   90.00
#
_symmetry.space_group_name_H-M   'P 1'
#
loop_
_entity.id
_entity.type
_entity.pdbx_description
1 polymer ?
#
loop_
_entity_poly.entity_id
_entity_poly.type
_entity_poly.pdbx_seq_one_letter_code
_entity_poly.pdbx_strand_id
1 'polypeptide(L)'
;MRFGPLYAGAPPSPLSVHRHKYASEPACTTAYLDAAASGTFEKPAACADCGQEWVPLRPGHSPEARHVRTSVAIDSTKHTAKPGQLFSRRRLRSTLPIRDDSGRLAGHAVATFTGEVTGDEALVDSLATLQRVRIGGRKTSHGAVTIAFSDTGATQLWVRDDGVLVFALSSPAIFVDAEGRPTNAPTDGELSRVLGCDATVVKAWTRWDTVGGWHGASGLPKPTETVVTAGSTYAVRLADPPRANLAALVAQGVGLRRHEGFGHIGHYLMPTRSAAEVEAAAESLAASVTEDDLLPFVAFRYAQGVIPADLADAIRAAAADDSLVAEAAALARRYGGAFTGARDAKKAEQLLALPPAKVNAIVTRLEQ
;
A
#
# COMPACT_ATOMS: atom_id res chain seq x y z
N MET A 1 -16.41 13.94 -5.36
CA MET A 1 -14.95 13.75 -5.20
C MET A 1 -14.63 13.50 -3.74
N ARG A 2 -13.82 12.48 -3.45
CA ARG A 2 -13.25 12.15 -2.15
C ARG A 2 -11.79 11.79 -2.34
N PHE A 3 -10.97 12.18 -1.37
CA PHE A 3 -9.55 11.91 -1.36
C PHE A 3 -9.28 10.90 -0.25
N GLY A 4 -8.80 9.72 -0.64
CA GLY A 4 -8.30 8.72 0.28
C GLY A 4 -6.97 9.14 0.92
N PRO A 5 -6.55 8.40 1.96
CA PRO A 5 -5.25 8.58 2.60
C PRO A 5 -4.11 8.21 1.64
N LEU A 6 -2.95 8.84 1.84
CA LEU A 6 -1.71 8.53 1.12
C LEU A 6 -0.77 7.73 2.02
N TYR A 7 -0.35 6.56 1.56
CA TYR A 7 0.52 5.64 2.29
C TYR A 7 1.84 5.40 1.57
N ALA A 8 2.95 5.45 2.32
CA ALA A 8 4.23 4.91 1.88
C ALA A 8 4.22 3.39 2.14
N GLY A 9 3.87 2.62 1.11
CA GLY A 9 3.65 1.18 1.22
C GLY A 9 2.19 0.84 1.53
N ALA A 10 1.98 -0.22 2.32
CA ALA A 10 0.64 -0.71 2.63
C ALA A 10 -0.10 0.18 3.64
N PRO A 11 -1.44 0.22 3.59
CA PRO A 11 -2.25 0.86 4.63
C PRO A 11 -2.04 0.18 6.01
N PRO A 12 -2.46 0.85 7.11
CA PRO A 12 -2.39 0.27 8.44
C PRO A 12 -3.10 -1.08 8.51
N SER A 13 -2.43 -2.05 9.13
CA SER A 13 -3.00 -3.38 9.34
C SER A 13 -4.31 -3.29 10.15
N PRO A 14 -5.32 -4.11 9.83
CA PRO A 14 -6.55 -4.19 10.63
C PRO A 14 -6.24 -4.53 12.09
N LEU A 15 -6.90 -3.85 13.04
CA LEU A 15 -6.71 -4.06 14.48
C LEU A 15 -7.22 -5.43 14.96
N SER A 16 -8.00 -6.14 14.15
CA SER A 16 -8.41 -7.52 14.40
C SER A 16 -7.30 -8.54 14.12
N VAL A 17 -6.24 -8.14 13.38
CA VAL A 17 -5.15 -9.03 12.97
C VAL A 17 -4.08 -9.13 14.04
N HIS A 18 -3.63 -10.36 14.27
CA HIS A 18 -2.61 -10.76 15.20
C HIS A 18 -1.53 -11.55 14.47
N ARG A 19 -0.34 -11.58 15.05
CA ARG A 19 0.78 -12.40 14.62
C ARG A 19 1.34 -13.18 15.80
N HIS A 20 2.20 -14.15 15.50
CA HIS A 20 3.02 -14.80 16.51
C HIS A 20 3.87 -13.77 17.27
N LYS A 21 4.08 -14.01 18.56
CA LYS A 21 4.96 -13.19 19.40
C LYS A 21 6.41 -13.22 18.90
N TYR A 22 6.87 -14.38 18.46
CA TYR A 22 8.18 -14.60 17.85
C TYR A 22 8.02 -15.02 16.38
N ALA A 23 9.14 -15.36 15.72
CA ALA A 23 9.08 -15.89 14.37
C ALA A 23 8.20 -17.15 14.33
N SER A 24 7.33 -17.25 13.32
CA SER A 24 6.52 -18.43 13.09
C SER A 24 7.39 -19.62 12.73
N GLU A 25 7.08 -20.79 13.27
CA GLU A 25 7.75 -22.02 12.90
C GLU A 25 7.24 -22.53 11.54
N PRO A 26 8.04 -23.28 10.77
CA PRO A 26 7.62 -23.83 9.47
C PRO A 26 6.39 -24.73 9.55
N ALA A 27 6.12 -25.32 10.71
CA ALA A 27 4.94 -26.16 10.95
C ALA A 27 3.65 -25.37 11.21
N CYS A 28 3.73 -24.04 11.38
CA CYS A 28 2.55 -23.22 11.61
C CYS A 28 1.70 -23.10 10.34
N THR A 29 0.44 -23.49 10.45
CA THR A 29 -0.56 -23.40 9.37
C THR A 29 -0.79 -21.96 8.94
N THR A 30 -0.66 -21.01 9.87
CA THR A 30 -0.77 -19.58 9.55
C THR A 30 0.24 -18.73 10.33
N ALA A 31 0.79 -17.73 9.64
CA ALA A 31 1.62 -16.68 10.24
C ALA A 31 0.79 -15.57 10.90
N TYR A 32 -0.49 -15.45 10.53
CA TYR A 32 -1.39 -14.40 10.99
C TYR A 32 -2.74 -14.96 11.40
N LEU A 33 -3.34 -14.34 12.41
CA LEU A 33 -4.67 -14.66 12.86
C LEU A 33 -5.53 -13.41 12.80
N ASP A 34 -6.61 -13.44 12.04
CA ASP A 34 -7.61 -12.39 12.07
C ASP A 34 -8.79 -12.78 12.97
N ALA A 35 -8.95 -12.07 14.09
CA ALA A 35 -10.07 -12.30 15.00
C ALA A 35 -11.42 -11.97 14.35
N ALA A 36 -11.47 -11.09 13.35
CA ALA A 36 -12.71 -10.79 12.64
C ALA A 36 -13.14 -11.91 11.68
N ALA A 37 -12.18 -12.76 11.27
CA ALA A 37 -12.47 -13.94 10.48
C ALA A 37 -13.01 -15.11 11.32
N SER A 38 -12.82 -15.08 12.65
CA SER A 38 -13.27 -16.18 13.50
C SER A 38 -14.79 -16.14 13.75
N GLY A 39 -15.43 -17.31 13.80
CA GLY A 39 -16.86 -17.46 14.09
C GLY A 39 -17.32 -16.74 15.37
N THR A 40 -16.45 -16.71 16.37
CA THR A 40 -16.71 -16.16 17.71
C THR A 40 -16.25 -14.71 17.87
N PHE A 41 -15.54 -14.15 16.89
CA PHE A 41 -14.80 -12.89 17.00
C PHE A 41 -13.74 -12.85 18.12
N GLU A 42 -13.43 -14.01 18.69
CA GLU A 42 -12.45 -14.17 19.74
C GLU A 42 -11.14 -14.68 19.16
N LYS A 43 -10.05 -14.20 19.75
CA LYS A 43 -8.69 -14.65 19.48
C LYS A 43 -8.36 -15.81 20.43
N PRO A 44 -7.91 -16.97 19.95
CA PRO A 44 -7.38 -18.01 20.82
C PRO A 44 -6.24 -17.49 21.71
N ALA A 45 -6.03 -18.13 22.86
CA ALA A 45 -4.95 -17.76 23.77
C ALA A 45 -3.57 -17.89 23.11
N ALA A 46 -3.38 -18.96 22.32
CA ALA A 46 -2.12 -19.30 21.65
C ALA A 46 -2.35 -19.92 20.26
N CYS A 47 -1.28 -20.01 19.48
CA CYS A 47 -1.25 -20.75 18.23
C CYS A 47 -1.44 -22.25 18.50
N ALA A 48 -2.28 -22.92 17.71
CA ALA A 48 -2.52 -24.36 17.84
C ALA A 48 -1.29 -25.20 17.47
N ASP A 49 -0.42 -24.69 16.60
CA ASP A 49 0.71 -25.45 16.05
C ASP A 49 1.98 -25.31 16.91
N CYS A 50 2.37 -24.08 17.26
CA CYS A 50 3.60 -23.81 18.01
C CYS A 50 3.39 -23.34 19.46
N GLY A 51 2.13 -23.18 19.91
CA GLY A 51 1.81 -22.74 21.27
C GLY A 51 2.19 -21.29 21.60
N GLN A 52 2.67 -20.50 20.64
CA GLN A 52 3.03 -19.10 20.88
C GLN A 52 1.80 -18.21 21.11
N GLU A 53 1.99 -17.19 21.94
CA GLU A 53 0.99 -16.14 22.18
C GLU A 53 0.73 -15.33 20.89
N TRP A 54 -0.53 -15.08 20.59
CA TRP A 54 -0.94 -14.15 19.54
C TRP A 54 -0.87 -12.70 20.04
N VAL A 55 -0.02 -11.88 19.43
CA VAL A 55 0.12 -10.45 19.73
C VAL A 55 -0.49 -9.59 18.61
N PRO A 56 -1.07 -8.41 18.91
CA PRO A 56 -1.61 -7.54 17.88
C PRO A 56 -0.58 -7.25 16.80
N LEU A 57 -0.99 -7.33 15.53
CA LEU A 57 -0.16 -6.92 14.42
C LEU A 57 -0.01 -5.41 14.49
N ARG A 58 1.07 -4.97 15.10
CA ARG A 58 1.42 -3.55 15.08
C ARG A 58 1.74 -3.20 13.64
N PRO A 59 1.31 -2.03 13.14
CA PRO A 59 1.79 -1.52 11.87
C PRO A 59 3.30 -1.68 11.89
N GLY A 60 3.84 -2.38 10.89
CA GLY A 60 5.28 -2.45 10.72
C GLY A 60 5.79 -1.03 10.87
N HIS A 61 6.77 -0.81 11.74
CA HIS A 61 7.53 0.42 11.63
C HIS A 61 8.19 0.32 10.27
N SER A 62 7.51 0.78 9.21
CA SER A 62 8.19 1.19 8.00
C SER A 62 9.28 2.08 8.53
N PRO A 63 10.56 1.74 8.32
CA PRO A 63 11.66 2.64 8.61
C PRO A 63 11.57 3.72 7.54
N GLU A 64 10.49 4.52 7.58
CA GLU A 64 10.39 5.77 6.89
C GLU A 64 11.65 6.49 7.32
N ALA A 65 12.56 6.65 6.37
CA ALA A 65 13.88 7.17 6.66
C ALA A 65 13.68 8.64 7.04
N ARG A 66 13.42 8.88 8.33
CA ARG A 66 13.13 10.20 8.87
C ARG A 66 14.45 10.93 8.96
N HIS A 67 14.54 12.04 8.25
CA HIS A 67 15.72 12.91 8.29
C HIS A 67 15.42 14.14 9.14
N VAL A 68 16.29 14.42 10.11
CA VAL A 68 16.24 15.67 10.87
C VAL A 68 17.05 16.70 10.13
N ARG A 69 16.44 17.82 9.75
CA ARG A 69 17.18 18.98 9.23
C ARG A 69 16.92 20.20 10.08
N THR A 70 18.02 20.71 10.61
CA THR A 70 18.11 21.97 11.35
C THR A 70 18.28 23.10 10.35
N SER A 71 17.64 24.24 10.60
CA SER A 71 17.71 25.43 9.75
C SER A 71 17.78 26.67 10.63
N VAL A 72 18.56 27.65 10.19
CA VAL A 72 18.75 28.92 10.87
C VAL A 72 18.43 30.05 9.89
N ALA A 73 17.75 31.09 10.34
CA ALA A 73 17.59 32.30 9.54
C ALA A 73 18.85 33.16 9.66
N ILE A 74 19.38 33.60 8.52
CA ILE A 74 20.55 34.48 8.46
C ILE A 74 20.08 35.93 8.33
N ASP A 75 20.70 36.82 9.11
CA ASP A 75 20.60 38.26 8.95
C ASP A 75 21.38 38.66 7.69
N SER A 76 20.69 39.19 6.68
CA SER A 76 21.29 39.52 5.39
C SER A 76 22.33 40.64 5.47
N THR A 77 22.27 41.48 6.51
CA THR A 77 23.17 42.62 6.70
C THR A 77 24.36 42.26 7.57
N LYS A 78 24.11 41.51 8.66
CA LYS A 78 25.17 41.12 9.61
C LYS A 78 25.86 39.81 9.22
N HIS A 79 25.30 39.06 8.27
CA HIS A 79 25.74 37.70 7.90
C HIS A 79 25.84 36.73 9.08
N THR A 80 25.08 36.97 10.15
CA THR A 80 25.02 36.14 11.36
C THR A 80 23.64 35.53 11.54
N ALA A 81 23.54 34.51 12.39
CA ALA A 81 22.26 33.91 12.73
C ALA A 81 21.33 34.90 13.45
N LYS A 82 20.06 34.95 13.03
CA LYS A 82 19.03 35.71 13.75
C LYS A 82 18.72 35.04 15.08
N PRO A 83 18.74 35.78 16.21
CA PRO A 83 18.37 35.24 17.51
C PRO A 83 16.98 34.60 17.49
N GLY A 84 16.84 33.43 18.11
CA GLY A 84 15.56 32.71 18.24
C GLY A 84 15.01 32.08 16.94
N GLN A 85 15.72 32.16 15.82
CA GLN A 85 15.26 31.62 14.53
C GLN A 85 16.04 30.37 14.09
N LEU A 86 16.43 29.54 15.07
CA LEU A 86 16.96 28.19 14.86
C LEU A 86 15.84 27.18 15.10
N PHE A 87 15.59 26.30 14.14
CA PHE A 87 14.57 25.26 14.29
C PHE A 87 14.99 23.95 13.62
N SER A 88 14.52 22.83 14.17
CA SER A 88 14.74 21.49 13.63
C SER A 88 13.43 20.88 13.18
N ARG A 89 13.47 20.07 12.12
CA ARG A 89 12.29 19.36 11.61
C ARG A 89 12.65 17.92 11.26
N ARG A 90 11.80 16.98 11.70
CA ARG A 90 11.78 15.60 11.19
C ARG A 90 10.99 15.58 9.90
N ARG A 91 11.53 14.97 8.85
CA ARG A 91 10.93 14.92 7.52
C ARG A 91 11.01 13.52 6.96
N LEU A 92 10.06 13.16 6.10
CA LEU A 92 10.22 12.01 5.23
C LEU A 92 11.31 12.33 4.20
N ARG A 93 12.18 11.36 3.93
CA ARG A 93 13.13 11.48 2.83
C ARG A 93 12.39 11.39 1.50
N SER A 94 12.91 12.08 0.49
CA SER A 94 12.47 11.92 -0.90
C SER A 94 12.88 10.57 -1.47
N THR A 95 13.78 9.85 -0.80
CA THR A 95 14.20 8.49 -1.18
C THR A 95 14.21 7.56 0.03
N LEU A 96 13.79 6.31 -0.18
CA LEU A 96 13.76 5.25 0.81
C LEU A 96 14.86 4.22 0.52
N PRO A 97 15.57 3.71 1.55
CA PRO A 97 16.59 2.69 1.35
C PRO A 97 15.93 1.38 0.90
N ILE A 98 16.46 0.79 -0.17
CA ILE A 98 16.13 -0.56 -0.62
C ILE A 98 17.13 -1.51 0.03
N ARG A 99 16.63 -2.61 0.60
CA ARG A 99 17.49 -3.67 1.15
C ARG A 99 17.36 -4.93 0.30
N ASP A 100 18.45 -5.64 0.13
CA ASP A 100 18.45 -6.98 -0.47
C ASP A 100 17.86 -8.02 0.51
N ASP A 101 17.74 -9.26 0.06
CA ASP A 101 17.20 -10.37 0.85
C ASP A 101 18.04 -10.70 2.10
N SER A 102 19.31 -10.27 2.11
CA SER A 102 20.20 -10.37 3.28
C SER A 102 20.05 -9.21 4.26
N GLY A 103 19.18 -8.25 3.96
CA GLY A 103 18.94 -7.05 4.74
C GLY A 103 20.03 -5.99 4.57
N ARG A 104 20.95 -6.11 3.62
CA ARG A 104 21.98 -5.09 3.33
C ARG A 104 21.41 -4.00 2.44
N LEU A 105 21.94 -2.77 2.54
CA LEU A 105 21.50 -1.65 1.72
C LEU A 105 21.89 -1.91 0.26
N ALA A 106 20.90 -2.16 -0.59
CA ALA A 106 21.07 -2.38 -2.03
C ALA A 106 20.98 -1.07 -2.82
N GLY A 107 20.24 -0.08 -2.32
CA GLY A 107 20.07 1.19 -3.03
C GLY A 107 19.09 2.15 -2.36
N HIS A 108 18.60 3.11 -3.14
CA HIS A 108 17.56 4.03 -2.72
C HIS A 108 16.50 4.18 -3.83
N ALA A 109 15.22 4.01 -3.50
CA ALA A 109 14.10 4.30 -4.40
C ALA A 109 13.50 5.68 -4.08
N VAL A 110 12.82 6.30 -5.03
CA VAL A 110 12.00 7.50 -4.75
C VAL A 110 10.89 7.11 -3.77
N ALA A 111 10.61 7.99 -2.81
CA ALA A 111 9.52 7.78 -1.87
C ALA A 111 8.17 7.98 -2.60
N THR A 112 7.51 6.87 -2.90
CA THR A 112 6.17 6.85 -3.50
C THR A 112 5.12 6.74 -2.41
N PHE A 113 4.06 7.53 -2.55
CA PHE A 113 2.88 7.45 -1.71
C PHE A 113 1.68 7.10 -2.59
N THR A 114 0.95 6.07 -2.22
CA THR A 114 -0.22 5.60 -2.96
C THR A 114 -1.46 5.86 -2.14
N GLY A 115 -2.54 6.25 -2.82
CA GLY A 115 -3.85 6.44 -2.24
C GLY A 115 -4.91 6.42 -3.31
N GLU A 116 -6.16 6.51 -2.90
CA GLU A 116 -7.30 6.40 -3.79
C GLU A 116 -8.03 7.74 -3.92
N VAL A 117 -8.60 8.00 -5.10
CA VAL A 117 -9.47 9.15 -5.33
C VAL A 117 -10.74 8.61 -5.96
N THR A 118 -11.89 8.98 -5.40
CA THR A 118 -13.20 8.55 -5.91
C THR A 118 -14.08 9.75 -6.23
N GLY A 119 -14.82 9.69 -7.31
CA GLY A 119 -15.78 10.73 -7.66
C GLY A 119 -16.21 10.69 -9.11
N ASP A 120 -16.75 11.80 -9.57
CA ASP A 120 -17.20 11.98 -10.95
C ASP A 120 -16.03 11.86 -11.92
N GLU A 121 -16.20 11.09 -12.99
CA GLU A 121 -15.15 10.77 -13.96
C GLU A 121 -14.51 12.03 -14.55
N ALA A 122 -15.32 13.02 -14.94
CA ALA A 122 -14.80 14.27 -15.50
C ALA A 122 -13.96 15.08 -14.50
N LEU A 123 -14.29 15.01 -13.20
CA LEU A 123 -13.48 15.63 -12.14
C LEU A 123 -12.19 14.85 -11.87
N VAL A 124 -12.22 13.53 -11.92
CA VAL A 124 -11.03 12.68 -11.80
C VAL A 124 -10.08 12.94 -12.97
N ASP A 125 -10.59 13.01 -14.19
CA ASP A 125 -9.81 13.32 -15.40
C ASP A 125 -9.18 14.70 -15.33
N SER A 126 -9.93 15.70 -14.83
CA SER A 126 -9.41 17.04 -14.60
C SER A 126 -8.25 17.02 -13.60
N LEU A 127 -8.36 16.26 -12.50
CA LEU A 127 -7.26 16.08 -11.56
C LEU A 127 -6.08 15.31 -12.17
N ALA A 128 -6.33 14.36 -13.08
CA ALA A 128 -5.31 13.59 -13.76
C ALA A 128 -4.37 14.45 -14.63
N THR A 129 -4.82 15.64 -15.04
CA THR A 129 -3.96 16.61 -15.73
C THR A 129 -2.91 17.28 -14.83
N LEU A 130 -3.06 17.17 -13.50
CA LEU A 130 -2.14 17.77 -12.54
C LEU A 130 -0.84 16.96 -12.45
N GLN A 131 0.22 17.45 -13.12
CA GLN A 131 1.51 16.77 -13.10
C GLN A 131 2.29 17.01 -11.80
N ARG A 132 2.16 18.19 -11.18
CA ARG A 132 2.95 18.58 -10.01
C ARG A 132 2.11 19.34 -9.00
N VAL A 133 2.18 18.92 -7.74
CA VAL A 133 1.54 19.61 -6.63
C VAL A 133 2.50 19.78 -5.46
N ARG A 134 2.06 20.51 -4.43
CA ARG A 134 2.77 20.60 -3.16
C ARG A 134 1.90 20.11 -2.01
N ILE A 135 2.36 19.05 -1.34
CA ILE A 135 1.68 18.40 -0.22
C ILE A 135 2.45 18.68 1.08
N GLY A 136 1.73 18.98 2.17
CA GLY A 136 2.29 19.16 3.51
C GLY A 136 2.52 20.62 3.93
N GLY A 137 3.11 20.78 5.12
CA GLY A 137 2.98 21.97 5.96
C GLY A 137 3.62 23.28 5.48
N ARG A 138 4.44 23.28 4.42
CA ARG A 138 4.97 24.52 3.80
C ARG A 138 5.20 24.34 2.31
N LYS A 139 4.16 24.67 1.53
CA LYS A 139 4.09 24.66 0.06
C LYS A 139 5.08 25.61 -0.65
N THR A 140 6.11 26.12 0.03
CA THR A 140 7.08 27.07 -0.55
C THR A 140 8.43 26.43 -0.86
N SER A 141 8.97 25.60 0.04
CA SER A 141 10.31 25.00 -0.10
C SER A 141 10.34 23.47 0.01
N HIS A 142 9.20 22.83 0.29
CA HIS A 142 9.11 21.39 0.52
C HIS A 142 7.81 20.82 -0.06
N GLY A 143 7.75 19.49 -0.12
CA GLY A 143 6.52 18.77 -0.46
C GLY A 143 6.14 18.81 -1.93
N ALA A 144 7.05 19.26 -2.80
CA ALA A 144 6.87 19.13 -4.24
C ALA A 144 6.85 17.64 -4.60
N VAL A 145 5.77 17.21 -5.23
CA VAL A 145 5.56 15.83 -5.67
C VAL A 145 5.04 15.85 -7.10
N THR A 146 5.39 14.80 -7.84
CA THR A 146 4.74 14.45 -9.10
C THR A 146 3.57 13.54 -8.78
N ILE A 147 2.43 13.75 -9.43
CA ILE A 147 1.27 12.85 -9.31
C ILE A 147 1.13 12.08 -10.61
N ALA A 148 0.83 10.79 -10.48
CA ALA A 148 0.31 9.97 -11.56
C ALA A 148 -1.00 9.35 -11.08
N PHE A 149 -1.95 9.20 -12.00
CA PHE A 149 -3.20 8.51 -11.77
C PHE A 149 -3.22 7.25 -12.62
N SER A 150 -3.73 6.18 -12.04
CA SER A 150 -3.92 4.90 -12.69
C SER A 150 -5.19 4.28 -12.14
N ASP A 151 -5.96 3.59 -12.98
CA ASP A 151 -7.06 2.78 -12.49
C ASP A 151 -6.48 1.60 -11.70
N THR A 152 -6.89 1.48 -10.43
CA THR A 152 -6.47 0.42 -9.51
C THR A 152 -7.52 -0.67 -9.37
N GLY A 153 -8.65 -0.57 -10.09
CA GLY A 153 -9.80 -1.44 -9.93
C GLY A 153 -10.60 -1.12 -8.66
N ALA A 154 -11.70 -1.86 -8.48
CA ALA A 154 -12.59 -1.67 -7.35
C ALA A 154 -12.02 -2.27 -6.06
N THR A 155 -12.08 -1.52 -4.96
CA THR A 155 -11.83 -2.06 -3.62
C THR A 155 -12.80 -3.20 -3.32
N GLN A 156 -12.25 -4.39 -3.07
CA GLN A 156 -13.04 -5.55 -2.70
C GLN A 156 -13.21 -5.61 -1.19
N LEU A 157 -14.46 -5.81 -0.76
CA LEU A 157 -14.81 -6.12 0.62
C LEU A 157 -15.13 -7.60 0.74
N TRP A 158 -14.80 -8.18 1.88
CA TRP A 158 -15.06 -9.58 2.17
C TRP A 158 -16.31 -9.75 3.02
N VAL A 159 -17.21 -10.61 2.55
CA VAL A 159 -18.38 -11.07 3.30
C VAL A 159 -18.18 -12.55 3.58
N ARG A 160 -18.32 -12.93 4.84
CA ARG A 160 -18.28 -14.32 5.29
C ARG A 160 -19.51 -15.09 4.82
N ASP A 161 -19.38 -16.41 4.77
CA ASP A 161 -20.48 -17.32 4.42
C ASP A 161 -21.67 -17.21 5.38
N ASP A 162 -21.45 -16.74 6.62
CA ASP A 162 -22.49 -16.49 7.61
C ASP A 162 -23.14 -15.10 7.53
N GLY A 163 -22.87 -14.35 6.45
CA GLY A 163 -23.47 -13.04 6.18
C GLY A 163 -22.86 -11.88 6.97
N VAL A 164 -21.67 -12.08 7.55
CA VAL A 164 -20.92 -11.02 8.23
C VAL A 164 -19.95 -10.35 7.27
N LEU A 165 -20.17 -9.06 7.01
CA LEU A 165 -19.24 -8.18 6.32
C LEU A 165 -18.14 -7.74 7.29
N VAL A 166 -16.88 -7.83 6.87
CA VAL A 166 -15.76 -7.27 7.62
C VAL A 166 -15.06 -6.21 6.80
N PHE A 167 -14.80 -5.06 7.43
CA PHE A 167 -14.00 -4.00 6.81
C PHE A 167 -13.11 -3.29 7.83
N ALA A 168 -12.01 -2.74 7.34
CA ALA A 168 -11.10 -1.90 8.10
C ALA A 168 -11.06 -0.48 7.52
N LEU A 169 -10.96 0.49 8.41
CA LEU A 169 -10.75 1.88 8.03
C LEU A 169 -9.35 2.06 7.46
N SER A 170 -9.25 2.56 6.23
CA SER A 170 -7.98 3.03 5.69
C SER A 170 -7.68 4.45 6.14
N SER A 171 -8.61 5.26 6.63
CA SER A 171 -8.31 6.58 7.22
C SER A 171 -9.02 6.77 8.56
N PRO A 172 -8.63 7.75 9.39
CA PRO A 172 -9.39 8.04 10.60
C PRO A 172 -10.86 8.34 10.29
N ALA A 173 -11.77 7.98 11.19
CA ALA A 173 -13.19 8.29 11.04
C ALA A 173 -13.73 9.03 12.26
N ILE A 174 -14.71 9.90 12.02
CA ILE A 174 -15.43 10.62 13.06
C ILE A 174 -16.82 10.00 13.14
N PHE A 175 -17.15 9.38 14.26
CA PHE A 175 -18.47 8.85 14.52
C PHE A 175 -19.10 9.56 15.70
N VAL A 176 -20.42 9.70 15.62
CA VAL A 176 -21.22 10.30 16.67
C VAL A 176 -22.51 9.51 16.88
N ASP A 177 -23.06 9.60 18.09
CA ASP A 177 -24.41 9.14 18.40
C ASP A 177 -25.49 10.13 17.88
N ALA A 178 -26.76 9.85 18.19
CA ALA A 178 -27.88 10.69 17.79
C ALA A 178 -27.83 12.09 18.42
N GLU A 179 -27.15 12.23 19.58
CA GLU A 179 -26.95 13.49 20.28
C GLU A 179 -25.66 14.22 19.85
N GLY A 180 -24.91 13.68 18.89
CA GLY A 180 -23.67 14.26 18.39
C GLY A 180 -22.44 14.01 19.26
N ARG A 181 -22.52 13.11 20.26
CA ARG A 181 -21.37 12.76 21.11
C ARG A 181 -20.49 11.74 20.41
N PRO A 182 -19.16 11.80 20.57
CA PRO A 182 -18.25 10.86 19.91
C PRO A 182 -18.56 9.40 20.24
N THR A 183 -18.59 8.55 19.21
CA THR A 183 -18.71 7.09 19.32
C THR A 183 -17.57 6.39 18.58
N ASN A 184 -17.32 5.13 18.91
CA ASN A 184 -16.23 4.36 18.31
C ASN A 184 -16.66 3.52 17.10
N ALA A 185 -17.91 3.64 16.63
CA ALA A 185 -18.43 2.84 15.53
C ALA A 185 -19.45 3.64 14.72
N PRO A 186 -19.58 3.35 13.40
CA PRO A 186 -20.69 3.89 12.62
C PRO A 186 -22.02 3.38 13.18
N THR A 187 -23.08 4.15 13.02
CA THR A 187 -24.41 3.73 13.46
C THR A 187 -24.98 2.67 12.52
N ASP A 188 -25.77 1.73 13.05
CA ASP A 188 -26.49 0.73 12.26
C ASP A 188 -27.35 1.37 11.16
N GLY A 189 -28.02 2.49 11.49
CA GLY A 189 -28.83 3.24 10.53
C GLY A 189 -28.00 3.88 9.41
N GLU A 190 -26.75 4.27 9.69
CA GLU A 190 -25.83 4.73 8.64
C GLU A 190 -25.44 3.59 7.71
N LEU A 191 -24.98 2.47 8.28
CA LEU A 191 -24.59 1.30 7.52
C LEU A 191 -25.73 0.77 6.66
N SER A 192 -26.93 0.64 7.26
CA SER A 192 -28.11 0.10 6.58
C SER A 192 -28.52 0.95 5.38
N ARG A 193 -28.44 2.28 5.52
CA ARG A 193 -28.74 3.21 4.43
C ARG A 193 -27.75 3.10 3.27
N VAL A 194 -26.46 2.97 3.57
CA VAL A 194 -25.42 2.88 2.53
C VAL A 194 -25.43 1.52 1.85
N LEU A 195 -25.63 0.44 2.62
CA LEU A 195 -25.67 -0.93 2.13
C LEU A 195 -27.00 -1.29 1.47
N GLY A 196 -28.10 -0.58 1.77
CA GLY A 196 -29.42 -0.85 1.19
C GLY A 196 -30.14 -2.09 1.78
N CYS A 197 -29.65 -2.62 2.90
CA CYS A 197 -30.25 -3.69 3.69
C CYS A 197 -29.97 -3.42 5.18
N ASP A 198 -30.72 -4.06 6.09
CA ASP A 198 -30.44 -3.94 7.51
C ASP A 198 -29.03 -4.45 7.82
N ALA A 199 -28.27 -3.66 8.58
CA ALA A 199 -26.88 -3.88 8.90
C ALA A 199 -26.59 -3.45 10.34
N THR A 200 -26.02 -4.35 11.14
CA THR A 200 -25.73 -4.12 12.56
C THR A 200 -24.27 -4.41 12.88
N VAL A 201 -23.60 -3.49 13.57
CA VAL A 201 -22.24 -3.74 14.06
C VAL A 201 -22.29 -4.77 15.18
N VAL A 202 -21.70 -5.94 14.97
CA VAL A 202 -21.67 -7.04 15.95
C VAL A 202 -20.35 -7.14 16.73
N LYS A 203 -19.26 -6.59 16.16
CA LYS A 203 -17.98 -6.46 16.85
C LYS A 203 -17.19 -5.29 16.27
N ALA A 204 -16.41 -4.63 17.11
CA ALA A 204 -15.51 -3.56 16.70
C ALA A 204 -14.14 -3.71 17.40
N TRP A 205 -13.07 -3.55 16.63
CA TRP A 205 -11.69 -3.44 17.11
C TRP A 205 -11.22 -2.02 16.83
N THR A 206 -11.29 -1.16 17.83
CA THR A 206 -11.19 0.29 17.66
C THR A 206 -10.07 0.87 18.49
N ARG A 207 -9.45 1.93 17.97
CA ARG A 207 -8.52 2.75 18.74
C ARG A 207 -8.87 4.22 18.55
N TRP A 208 -8.95 4.95 19.66
CA TRP A 208 -9.19 6.39 19.66
C TRP A 208 -7.91 7.18 19.40
N ASP A 209 -8.07 8.35 18.78
CA ASP A 209 -7.05 9.38 18.59
C ASP A 209 -7.71 10.75 18.44
N THR A 210 -6.89 11.78 18.23
CA THR A 210 -7.33 13.15 17.94
C THR A 210 -6.68 13.67 16.69
N VAL A 211 -7.45 14.32 15.81
CA VAL A 211 -6.94 14.90 14.57
C VAL A 211 -7.26 16.38 14.52
N GLY A 212 -6.22 17.20 14.45
CA GLY A 212 -6.31 18.62 14.17
C GLY A 212 -5.79 18.96 12.77
N GLY A 213 -5.58 20.24 12.51
CA GLY A 213 -4.97 20.68 11.26
C GLY A 213 -4.86 22.18 11.16
N TRP A 214 -4.49 22.65 9.98
CA TRP A 214 -4.43 24.08 9.68
C TRP A 214 -5.33 24.39 8.49
N HIS A 215 -6.16 25.41 8.60
CA HIS A 215 -7.03 25.85 7.53
C HIS A 215 -6.28 26.88 6.66
N GLY A 216 -5.90 26.45 5.45
CA GLY A 216 -5.02 27.23 4.58
C GLY A 216 -5.59 28.58 4.14
N ALA A 217 -6.91 28.69 3.97
CA ALA A 217 -7.54 29.93 3.50
C ALA A 217 -7.74 30.97 4.62
N SER A 218 -7.98 30.53 5.86
CA SER A 218 -8.18 31.45 6.99
C SER A 218 -6.90 31.70 7.79
N GLY A 219 -5.88 30.85 7.64
CA GLY A 219 -4.66 30.96 8.43
C GLY A 219 -4.86 30.65 9.91
N LEU A 220 -5.84 29.79 10.26
CA LEU A 220 -6.14 29.40 11.64
C LEU A 220 -6.08 27.87 11.80
N PRO A 221 -5.84 27.36 13.03
CA PRO A 221 -6.03 25.95 13.34
C PRO A 221 -7.45 25.48 13.00
N LYS A 222 -7.57 24.27 12.45
CA LYS A 222 -8.86 23.57 12.39
C LYS A 222 -9.25 23.09 13.80
N PRO A 223 -10.55 22.96 14.11
CA PRO A 223 -10.98 22.25 15.31
C PRO A 223 -10.34 20.86 15.41
N THR A 224 -9.91 20.49 16.61
CA THR A 224 -9.42 19.14 16.89
C THR A 224 -10.60 18.22 17.10
N GLU A 225 -10.65 17.13 16.34
CA GLU A 225 -11.71 16.14 16.40
C GLU A 225 -11.26 14.90 17.15
N THR A 226 -12.17 14.28 17.91
CA THR A 226 -12.00 12.92 18.40
C THR A 226 -12.32 11.95 17.27
N VAL A 227 -11.42 11.01 17.00
CA VAL A 227 -11.52 10.07 15.87
C VAL A 227 -11.24 8.66 16.32
N VAL A 228 -11.74 7.69 15.58
CA VAL A 228 -11.16 6.34 15.55
C VAL A 228 -10.08 6.27 14.49
N THR A 229 -8.97 5.60 14.77
CA THR A 229 -7.82 5.56 13.87
C THR A 229 -8.06 4.66 12.66
N ALA A 230 -7.30 4.91 11.60
CA ALA A 230 -7.07 3.92 10.55
C ALA A 230 -6.60 2.58 11.16
N GLY A 231 -6.93 1.48 10.51
CA GLY A 231 -6.81 0.11 11.01
C GLY A 231 -7.98 -0.33 11.89
N SER A 232 -8.80 0.58 12.43
CA SER A 232 -9.99 0.17 13.20
C SER A 232 -10.92 -0.68 12.32
N THR A 233 -11.34 -1.83 12.84
CA THR A 233 -12.00 -2.90 12.08
C THR A 233 -13.38 -3.18 12.64
N TYR A 234 -14.34 -3.48 11.77
CA TYR A 234 -15.73 -3.72 12.15
C TYR A 234 -16.23 -5.00 11.50
N ALA A 235 -16.92 -5.82 12.29
CA ALA A 235 -17.74 -6.93 11.81
C ALA A 235 -19.20 -6.48 11.84
N VAL A 236 -19.86 -6.56 10.69
CA VAL A 236 -21.22 -6.09 10.47
C VAL A 236 -22.08 -7.25 9.99
N ARG A 237 -23.14 -7.56 10.72
CA ARG A 237 -24.12 -8.56 10.30
C ARG A 237 -25.07 -7.94 9.29
N LEU A 238 -25.19 -8.57 8.13
CA LEU A 238 -26.11 -8.16 7.08
C LEU A 238 -27.36 -9.04 7.14
N ALA A 239 -28.54 -8.43 7.05
CA ALA A 239 -29.79 -9.18 6.94
C ALA A 239 -29.96 -9.85 5.56
N ASP A 240 -29.44 -9.22 4.51
CA ASP A 240 -29.50 -9.69 3.12
C ASP A 240 -28.14 -9.47 2.42
N PRO A 241 -27.14 -10.33 2.68
CA PRO A 241 -25.78 -10.16 2.14
C PRO A 241 -25.71 -10.04 0.60
N PRO A 242 -26.44 -10.86 -0.19
CA PRO A 242 -26.44 -10.73 -1.65
C PRO A 242 -26.92 -9.38 -2.18
N ARG A 243 -27.80 -8.70 -1.42
CA ARG A 243 -28.35 -7.39 -1.80
C ARG A 243 -27.51 -6.21 -1.31
N ALA A 244 -26.53 -6.46 -0.45
CA ALA A 244 -25.74 -5.41 0.17
C ALA A 244 -24.86 -4.67 -0.86
N ASN A 245 -24.99 -3.35 -0.91
CA ASN A 245 -24.27 -2.49 -1.83
C ASN A 245 -22.84 -2.17 -1.32
N LEU A 246 -21.95 -3.15 -1.41
CA LEU A 246 -20.57 -3.04 -0.95
C LEU A 246 -19.79 -1.95 -1.69
N ALA A 247 -20.05 -1.77 -2.99
CA ALA A 247 -19.43 -0.73 -3.80
C ALA A 247 -19.82 0.68 -3.31
N ALA A 248 -21.09 0.89 -2.96
CA ALA A 248 -21.51 2.15 -2.35
C ALA A 248 -20.85 2.39 -0.99
N LEU A 249 -20.67 1.34 -0.17
CA LEU A 249 -19.98 1.46 1.11
C LEU A 249 -18.52 1.91 0.92
N VAL A 250 -17.78 1.32 -0.01
CA VAL A 250 -16.41 1.75 -0.36
C VAL A 250 -16.42 3.20 -0.86
N ALA A 251 -17.23 3.49 -1.88
CA ALA A 251 -17.25 4.78 -2.55
C ALA A 251 -17.67 5.93 -1.61
N GLN A 252 -18.63 5.69 -0.73
CA GLN A 252 -19.14 6.70 0.21
C GLN A 252 -18.36 6.76 1.51
N GLY A 253 -17.82 5.64 1.99
CA GLY A 253 -17.21 5.52 3.31
C GLY A 253 -18.20 5.77 4.45
N VAL A 254 -17.70 5.89 5.67
CA VAL A 254 -18.52 5.97 6.89
C VAL A 254 -18.15 7.17 7.78
N GLY A 255 -19.11 7.70 8.53
CA GLY A 255 -18.93 8.78 9.49
C GLY A 255 -18.99 10.19 8.90
N LEU A 256 -18.53 11.15 9.69
CA LEU A 256 -18.58 12.57 9.34
C LEU A 256 -17.35 13.02 8.52
N ARG A 257 -17.50 14.16 7.84
CA ARG A 257 -16.42 14.85 7.10
C ARG A 257 -15.70 13.98 6.07
N ARG A 258 -16.44 13.04 5.46
CA ARG A 258 -15.95 12.08 4.45
C ARG A 258 -15.32 12.72 3.21
N HIS A 259 -15.70 13.95 2.89
CA HIS A 259 -15.14 14.73 1.79
C HIS A 259 -13.73 15.29 2.11
N GLU A 260 -13.35 15.38 3.38
CA GLU A 260 -11.99 15.75 3.81
C GLU A 260 -11.05 14.55 3.90
N GLY A 261 -11.52 13.34 3.55
CA GLY A 261 -10.74 12.11 3.58
C GLY A 261 -10.89 11.28 4.86
N PHE A 262 -11.80 11.66 5.76
CA PHE A 262 -12.19 10.81 6.89
C PHE A 262 -13.07 9.63 6.42
N GLY A 263 -13.05 8.55 7.19
CA GLY A 263 -13.99 7.44 7.01
C GLY A 263 -13.77 6.64 5.73
N HIS A 264 -12.54 6.62 5.22
CA HIS A 264 -12.20 5.82 4.05
C HIS A 264 -12.10 4.35 4.45
N ILE A 265 -12.68 3.48 3.62
CA ILE A 265 -12.63 2.04 3.80
C ILE A 265 -11.56 1.52 2.86
N GLY A 266 -10.60 0.75 3.38
CA GLY A 266 -9.53 0.17 2.58
C GLY A 266 -9.89 -1.21 2.06
N HIS A 267 -9.01 -1.74 1.21
CA HIS A 267 -9.02 -3.16 0.89
C HIS A 267 -8.95 -3.98 2.18
N TYR A 268 -9.91 -4.88 2.35
CA TYR A 268 -9.84 -5.88 3.39
C TYR A 268 -9.34 -7.18 2.76
N LEU A 269 -8.01 -7.28 2.63
CA LEU A 269 -7.38 -8.53 2.24
C LEU A 269 -7.24 -9.37 3.50
N MET A 270 -7.90 -10.53 3.50
CA MET A 270 -7.53 -11.58 4.44
C MET A 270 -6.04 -11.89 4.21
N PRO A 271 -5.17 -11.79 5.23
CA PRO A 271 -3.84 -12.34 5.13
C PRO A 271 -3.95 -13.87 5.24
N THR A 272 -4.59 -14.50 4.25
CA THR A 272 -4.76 -15.96 4.17
C THR A 272 -3.66 -16.63 3.36
N ARG A 273 -2.74 -15.88 2.72
CA ARG A 273 -1.66 -16.55 2.01
C ARG A 273 -0.71 -17.18 3.01
N SER A 274 -0.64 -18.51 2.98
CA SER A 274 0.54 -19.22 3.44
C SER A 274 1.75 -18.74 2.63
N ALA A 275 2.95 -18.78 3.21
CA ALA A 275 4.18 -18.46 2.48
C ALA A 275 4.32 -19.31 1.19
N ALA A 276 3.86 -20.57 1.26
CA ALA A 276 3.83 -21.51 0.15
C ALA A 276 2.91 -21.09 -1.01
N GLU A 277 1.77 -20.44 -0.74
CA GLU A 277 0.84 -20.00 -1.79
C GLU A 277 1.33 -18.75 -2.55
N VAL A 278 2.11 -17.88 -1.90
CA VAL A 278 2.78 -16.77 -2.57
C VAL A 278 3.82 -17.29 -3.56
N GLU A 279 4.57 -18.31 -3.15
CA GLU A 279 5.62 -18.95 -3.93
C GLU A 279 5.03 -19.81 -5.07
N ALA A 280 3.99 -20.60 -4.80
CA ALA A 280 3.27 -21.40 -5.80
C ALA A 280 2.54 -20.56 -6.86
N ALA A 281 2.05 -19.36 -6.52
CA ALA A 281 1.44 -18.45 -7.50
C ALA A 281 2.49 -17.85 -8.45
N ALA A 282 3.71 -17.59 -7.96
CA ALA A 282 4.83 -17.18 -8.80
C ALA A 282 5.31 -18.33 -9.70
N GLU A 283 5.32 -19.56 -9.18
CA GLU A 283 5.71 -20.77 -9.90
C GLU A 283 4.68 -21.17 -10.98
N SER A 284 3.38 -21.07 -10.68
CA SER A 284 2.29 -21.32 -11.65
C SER A 284 2.30 -20.30 -12.80
N LEU A 285 2.60 -19.03 -12.51
CA LEU A 285 2.79 -18.01 -13.54
C LEU A 285 4.02 -18.30 -14.42
N ALA A 286 5.12 -18.78 -13.83
CA ALA A 286 6.30 -19.26 -14.55
C ALA A 286 6.01 -20.50 -15.42
N ALA A 287 5.16 -21.42 -14.94
CA ALA A 287 4.73 -22.62 -15.67
C ALA A 287 3.76 -22.34 -16.83
N SER A 288 3.04 -21.21 -16.79
CA SER A 288 2.13 -20.78 -17.86
C SER A 288 2.83 -20.18 -19.08
N VAL A 289 4.14 -19.94 -19.00
CA VAL A 289 4.97 -19.45 -20.11
C VAL A 289 5.25 -20.60 -21.08
N THR A 290 4.74 -20.46 -22.31
CA THR A 290 4.87 -21.49 -23.36
C THR A 290 6.22 -21.40 -24.08
N GLU A 291 6.60 -22.44 -24.85
CA GLU A 291 7.82 -22.36 -25.68
C GLU A 291 7.76 -21.20 -26.69
N ASP A 292 6.56 -20.88 -27.21
CA ASP A 292 6.36 -19.75 -28.14
C ASP A 292 6.60 -18.39 -27.45
N ASP A 293 6.30 -18.26 -26.15
CA ASP A 293 6.61 -17.07 -25.37
C ASP A 293 8.13 -16.92 -25.12
N LEU A 294 8.87 -18.05 -25.05
CA LEU A 294 10.31 -18.07 -24.82
C LEU A 294 11.12 -17.89 -26.11
N LEU A 295 10.62 -18.41 -27.23
CA LEU A 295 11.31 -18.46 -28.53
C LEU A 295 11.98 -17.12 -28.95
N PRO A 296 11.33 -15.94 -28.77
CA PRO A 296 11.95 -14.67 -29.09
C PRO A 296 13.18 -14.35 -28.24
N PHE A 297 13.24 -14.88 -27.01
CA PHE A 297 14.22 -14.54 -25.97
C PHE A 297 15.23 -15.64 -25.67
N VAL A 298 15.14 -16.81 -26.33
CA VAL A 298 16.13 -17.90 -26.22
C VAL A 298 17.56 -17.43 -26.51
N ALA A 299 17.74 -16.35 -27.29
CA ALA A 299 19.06 -15.76 -27.53
C ALA A 299 19.76 -15.22 -26.26
N PHE A 300 19.02 -15.00 -25.17
CA PHE A 300 19.62 -14.69 -23.86
C PHE A 300 20.23 -15.90 -23.16
N ARG A 301 19.99 -17.12 -23.67
CA ARG A 301 20.69 -18.31 -23.21
C ARG A 301 22.04 -18.35 -23.90
N TYR A 302 23.10 -17.97 -23.18
CA TYR A 302 24.47 -17.98 -23.71
C TYR A 302 25.12 -19.35 -23.50
N ALA A 303 26.46 -19.45 -23.46
CA ALA A 303 27.25 -20.68 -23.60
C ALA A 303 26.86 -21.89 -22.71
N GLN A 304 26.02 -21.70 -21.69
CA GLN A 304 25.50 -22.76 -20.79
C GLN A 304 23.99 -23.04 -20.93
N GLY A 305 23.32 -22.47 -21.92
CA GLY A 305 21.89 -22.71 -22.16
C GLY A 305 20.93 -21.98 -21.21
N VAL A 306 21.47 -21.08 -20.37
CA VAL A 306 20.72 -20.26 -19.41
C VAL A 306 21.07 -18.78 -19.54
N ILE A 307 20.16 -17.91 -19.09
CA ILE A 307 20.44 -16.47 -18.98
C ILE A 307 21.46 -16.20 -17.87
N PRO A 308 22.45 -15.31 -18.08
CA PRO A 308 23.43 -14.95 -17.05
C PRO A 308 22.71 -14.25 -15.90
N ALA A 309 23.07 -14.60 -14.66
CA ALA A 309 22.38 -14.12 -13.46
C ALA A 309 22.34 -12.58 -13.37
N ASP A 310 23.44 -11.90 -13.71
CA ASP A 310 23.51 -10.45 -13.73
C ASP A 310 22.62 -9.80 -14.81
N LEU A 311 22.46 -10.45 -15.97
CA LEU A 311 21.52 -10.01 -16.99
C LEU A 311 20.07 -10.29 -16.58
N ALA A 312 19.81 -11.44 -15.96
CA ALA A 312 18.49 -11.77 -15.41
C ALA A 312 18.07 -10.75 -14.35
N ASP A 313 18.97 -10.45 -13.40
CA ASP A 313 18.76 -9.47 -12.34
C ASP A 313 18.58 -8.06 -12.93
N ALA A 314 19.36 -7.68 -13.93
CA ALA A 314 19.19 -6.40 -14.61
C ALA A 314 17.84 -6.29 -15.33
N ILE A 315 17.36 -7.36 -15.96
CA ILE A 315 16.05 -7.38 -16.61
C ILE A 315 14.92 -7.34 -15.56
N ARG A 316 15.02 -8.08 -14.46
CA ARG A 316 14.02 -8.01 -13.37
C ARG A 316 13.97 -6.63 -12.73
N ALA A 317 15.13 -6.04 -12.50
CA ALA A 317 15.25 -4.68 -11.99
C ALA A 317 14.63 -3.67 -12.97
N ALA A 318 14.91 -3.80 -14.26
CA ALA A 318 14.32 -2.95 -15.29
C ALA A 318 12.82 -3.18 -15.51
N ALA A 319 12.28 -4.36 -15.21
CA ALA A 319 10.84 -4.62 -15.24
C ALA A 319 10.10 -3.95 -14.09
N ALA A 320 10.79 -3.68 -12.98
CA ALA A 320 10.27 -2.93 -11.84
C ALA A 320 10.54 -1.41 -11.95
N ASP A 321 11.48 -1.00 -12.81
CA ASP A 321 11.95 0.37 -12.96
C ASP A 321 12.38 0.67 -14.41
N ASP A 322 11.52 1.36 -15.16
CA ASP A 322 11.73 1.73 -16.56
C ASP A 322 13.01 2.54 -16.80
N SER A 323 13.56 3.19 -15.76
CA SER A 323 14.81 3.96 -15.89
C SER A 323 16.04 3.07 -16.10
N LEU A 324 15.95 1.80 -15.70
CA LEU A 324 17.01 0.80 -15.86
C LEU A 324 16.94 0.05 -17.19
N VAL A 325 15.92 0.30 -18.02
CA VAL A 325 15.72 -0.38 -19.31
C VAL A 325 16.93 -0.17 -20.22
N ALA A 326 17.48 1.04 -20.30
CA ALA A 326 18.65 1.33 -21.12
C ALA A 326 19.92 0.61 -20.60
N GLU A 327 20.03 0.43 -19.29
CA GLU A 327 21.15 -0.26 -18.66
C GLU A 327 21.06 -1.78 -18.86
N ALA A 328 19.88 -2.36 -18.66
CA ALA A 328 19.60 -3.77 -18.96
C ALA A 328 19.81 -4.08 -20.45
N ALA A 329 19.37 -3.18 -21.36
CA ALA A 329 19.60 -3.30 -22.80
C ALA A 329 21.09 -3.18 -23.16
N ALA A 330 21.84 -2.30 -22.49
CA ALA A 330 23.28 -2.18 -22.67
C ALA A 330 24.04 -3.42 -22.14
N LEU A 331 23.57 -4.03 -21.05
CA LEU A 331 24.14 -5.27 -20.53
C LEU A 331 23.84 -6.45 -21.46
N ALA A 332 22.61 -6.56 -21.96
CA ALA A 332 22.24 -7.53 -22.99
C ALA A 332 23.13 -7.37 -24.24
N ARG A 333 23.39 -6.11 -24.65
CA ARG A 333 24.29 -5.80 -25.76
C ARG A 333 25.70 -6.31 -25.55
N ARG A 334 26.22 -6.17 -24.33
CA ARG A 334 27.57 -6.63 -23.99
C ARG A 334 27.68 -8.15 -24.07
N TYR A 335 26.67 -8.88 -23.62
CA TYR A 335 26.64 -10.33 -23.68
C TYR A 335 26.57 -10.88 -25.12
N GLY A 336 25.80 -10.24 -26.01
CA GLY A 336 25.79 -10.59 -27.44
C GLY A 336 27.04 -10.17 -28.22
N GLY A 337 27.94 -9.40 -27.61
CA GLY A 337 29.19 -8.94 -28.21
C GLY A 337 29.01 -8.20 -29.55
N ALA A 338 30.03 -8.24 -30.39
CA ALA A 338 30.05 -7.52 -31.67
C ALA A 338 29.08 -8.09 -32.73
N PHE A 339 28.66 -9.35 -32.58
CA PHE A 339 27.89 -10.08 -33.60
C PHE A 339 26.39 -10.07 -33.35
N THR A 340 25.92 -10.21 -32.11
CA THR A 340 24.47 -10.23 -31.79
C THR A 340 24.04 -9.14 -30.81
N GLY A 341 24.97 -8.38 -30.23
CA GLY A 341 24.68 -7.43 -29.15
C GLY A 341 23.57 -6.41 -29.45
N ALA A 342 23.53 -5.84 -30.67
CA ALA A 342 22.47 -4.89 -31.02
C ALA A 342 21.08 -5.56 -31.07
N ARG A 343 21.02 -6.85 -31.45
CA ARG A 343 19.79 -7.65 -31.47
C ARG A 343 19.36 -8.00 -30.05
N ASP A 344 20.30 -8.37 -29.19
CA ASP A 344 20.02 -8.78 -27.81
C ASP A 344 19.57 -7.59 -26.95
N ALA A 345 20.13 -6.40 -27.17
CA ALA A 345 19.62 -5.15 -26.59
C ALA A 345 18.15 -4.89 -26.93
N LYS A 346 17.79 -5.01 -28.22
CA LYS A 346 16.42 -4.80 -28.70
C LYS A 346 15.45 -5.84 -28.15
N LYS A 347 15.90 -7.09 -28.00
CA LYS A 347 15.11 -8.14 -27.34
C LYS A 347 14.89 -7.84 -25.86
N ALA A 348 15.83 -7.19 -25.19
CA ALA A 348 15.70 -6.86 -23.77
C ALA A 348 14.64 -5.78 -23.60
N GLU A 349 14.66 -4.76 -24.46
CA GLU A 349 13.60 -3.75 -24.53
C GLU A 349 12.23 -4.36 -24.86
N GLN A 350 12.17 -5.33 -25.78
CA GLN A 350 10.93 -6.05 -26.12
C GLN A 350 10.39 -6.89 -24.96
N LEU A 351 11.27 -7.55 -24.20
CA LEU A 351 10.90 -8.30 -23.00
C LEU A 351 10.37 -7.34 -21.94
N LEU A 352 11.07 -6.23 -21.71
CA LEU A 352 10.73 -5.21 -20.71
C LEU A 352 9.46 -4.42 -21.04
N ALA A 353 8.98 -4.46 -22.28
CA ALA A 353 7.68 -3.92 -22.66
C ALA A 353 6.49 -4.82 -22.23
N LEU A 354 6.74 -6.04 -21.75
CA LEU A 354 5.70 -6.92 -21.22
C LEU A 354 5.37 -6.59 -19.76
N PRO A 355 4.19 -6.99 -19.24
CA PRO A 355 3.85 -6.81 -17.83
C PRO A 355 4.92 -7.40 -16.90
N PRO A 356 5.30 -6.74 -15.79
CA PRO A 356 6.43 -7.15 -14.95
C PRO A 356 6.34 -8.59 -14.43
N ALA A 357 5.12 -9.04 -14.12
CA ALA A 357 4.87 -10.41 -13.69
C ALA A 357 5.18 -11.43 -14.80
N LYS A 358 4.89 -11.10 -16.07
CA LYS A 358 5.22 -11.93 -17.24
C LYS A 358 6.71 -11.88 -17.57
N VAL A 359 7.37 -10.74 -17.38
CA VAL A 359 8.84 -10.63 -17.50
C VAL A 359 9.54 -11.55 -16.51
N ASN A 360 9.16 -11.49 -15.24
CA ASN A 360 9.73 -12.33 -14.19
C ASN A 360 9.53 -13.82 -14.49
N ALA A 361 8.34 -14.21 -14.95
CA ALA A 361 8.05 -15.58 -15.35
C ALA A 361 8.94 -16.07 -16.51
N ILE A 362 9.14 -15.25 -17.54
CA ILE A 362 10.00 -15.57 -18.69
C ILE A 362 11.47 -15.66 -18.26
N VAL A 363 11.98 -14.71 -17.48
CA VAL A 363 13.37 -14.71 -17.00
C VAL A 363 13.64 -15.95 -16.14
N THR A 364 12.74 -16.30 -15.21
CA THR A 364 12.86 -17.50 -14.38
C THR A 364 12.88 -18.79 -15.21
N ARG A 365 12.14 -18.86 -16.33
CA ARG A 365 12.22 -19.99 -17.27
C ARG A 365 13.49 -19.98 -18.10
N LEU A 366 14.10 -18.84 -18.37
CA LEU A 366 15.38 -18.76 -19.08
C LEU A 366 16.59 -19.12 -18.19
N GLU A 367 16.42 -19.13 -16.87
CA GLU A 367 17.42 -19.58 -15.89
C GLU A 367 17.46 -21.10 -15.71
N GLN A 368 16.44 -21.82 -16.19
CA GLN A 368 16.29 -23.29 -16.15
C GLN A 368 16.74 -23.94 -17.47
#